data_AF-A0AAV7X3H6-F1
#
_entry.id   AF-A0AAV7X3H6-F1
#
_cell.length_a   1.000
_cell.length_b   1.000
_cell.length_c   1.000
_cell.angle_alpha   90.00
_cell.angle_beta   90.00
_cell.angle_gamma   90.00
#
_symmetry.space_group_name_H-M   'P 1'
#
loop_
_entity.id
_entity.type
_entity.pdbx_description
1 polymer ?
#
loop_
_entity_poly.entity_id
_entity_poly.type
_entity_poly.pdbx_seq_one_letter_code
_entity_poly.pdbx_strand_id
1 'polypeptide(L)'
;MPSVKCAGKPFHQLLFSEAVSQHCPMATLQGSSAARPTTCPPCLQQDPIMERILQKITAVGSHLESVDSKIYDLTDEIKSICADIPGFQDQVEGMKQWRTAVEVCLRNLLGQDKELLYLRNKLTDLEDRSCRYNVYFFGFPECAKGVDMRDFLSSLLPTLTGLTVTHP
;
A
#
# COMPACT_ATOMS: atom_id res chain seq x y z
N MET A 1 -9.84 0.44 20.42
CA MET A 1 -8.99 1.47 19.76
C MET A 1 -9.92 2.62 19.39
N PRO A 2 -9.78 3.83 19.97
CA PRO A 2 -10.75 4.89 19.80
C PRO A 2 -10.62 5.56 18.42
N SER A 3 -11.76 5.87 17.82
CA SER A 3 -11.91 6.55 16.53
C SER A 3 -11.69 8.06 16.71
N VAL A 4 -10.65 8.59 16.10
CA VAL A 4 -10.38 10.04 16.08
C VAL A 4 -11.09 10.64 14.86
N LYS A 5 -12.21 11.33 15.10
CA LYS A 5 -12.87 12.18 14.11
C LYS A 5 -12.19 13.55 14.13
N CYS A 6 -11.41 13.87 13.10
CA CYS A 6 -10.91 15.22 12.86
C CYS A 6 -12.02 16.05 12.18
N ALA A 7 -12.72 16.88 12.95
CA ALA A 7 -13.59 17.91 12.42
C ALA A 7 -12.73 19.13 12.04
N GLY A 8 -12.48 19.34 10.75
CA GLY A 8 -11.80 20.53 10.24
C GLY A 8 -12.71 21.76 10.31
N LYS A 9 -12.25 22.83 10.96
CA LYS A 9 -12.82 24.19 10.81
C LYS A 9 -11.99 24.96 9.78
N PRO A 10 -12.59 25.72 8.85
CA PRO A 10 -11.86 26.52 7.89
C PRO A 10 -11.29 27.78 8.55
N PHE A 11 -10.00 28.03 8.32
CA PHE A 11 -9.27 29.22 8.75
C PHE A 11 -9.54 30.35 7.74
N HIS A 12 -10.61 31.10 7.94
CA HIS A 12 -10.83 32.38 7.26
C HIS A 12 -11.21 33.43 8.31
N GLN A 13 -10.69 34.64 8.12
CA GLN A 13 -10.84 35.86 8.95
C GLN A 13 -9.93 35.95 10.17
N LEU A 14 -8.67 36.32 9.95
CA LEU A 14 -8.03 37.40 10.71
C LEU A 14 -7.00 38.07 9.79
N LEU A 15 -6.81 39.37 9.95
CA LEU A 15 -5.96 40.29 9.17
C LEU A 15 -6.66 40.93 7.97
N PHE A 16 -7.44 41.98 8.24
CA PHE A 16 -7.28 43.32 7.66
C PHE A 16 -8.30 44.24 8.35
N SER A 17 -7.85 45.02 9.32
CA SER A 17 -8.61 46.15 9.84
C SER A 17 -7.64 47.22 10.30
N GLU A 18 -7.67 48.35 9.59
CA GLU A 18 -7.41 49.74 10.02
C GLU A 18 -6.66 50.53 8.93
N ALA A 19 -7.44 51.14 8.04
CA ALA A 19 -7.04 52.36 7.34
C ALA A 19 -7.46 53.54 8.23
N VAL A 20 -6.51 54.12 8.96
CA VAL A 20 -6.74 55.39 9.68
C VAL A 20 -6.42 56.54 8.74
N SER A 21 -7.48 57.19 8.27
CA SER A 21 -7.48 58.49 7.64
C SER A 21 -7.23 59.56 8.71
N GLN A 22 -6.13 60.31 8.61
CA GLN A 22 -5.91 61.52 9.42
C GLN A 22 -5.93 62.76 8.51
N HIS A 23 -7.03 63.51 8.64
CA HIS A 23 -7.19 64.90 8.24
C HIS A 23 -6.20 65.79 9.01
N CYS A 24 -5.44 66.63 8.31
CA CYS A 24 -4.79 67.80 8.90
C CYS A 24 -5.72 69.02 8.77
N PRO A 25 -6.09 69.73 9.85
CA PRO A 25 -6.68 71.06 9.73
C PRO A 25 -5.58 72.10 9.52
N MET A 26 -5.80 72.96 8.52
CA MET A 26 -4.98 74.12 8.22
C MET A 26 -5.22 75.18 9.30
N ALA A 27 -4.20 75.52 10.08
CA ALA A 27 -4.23 76.65 11.01
C ALA A 27 -3.48 77.84 10.40
N THR A 28 -4.24 78.85 10.01
CA THR A 28 -3.73 80.16 9.57
C THR A 28 -3.24 80.94 10.78
N LEU A 29 -1.94 81.24 10.85
CA LEU A 29 -1.39 82.23 11.77
C LEU A 29 -0.61 83.28 10.98
N GLN A 30 -1.21 84.46 10.84
CA GLN A 30 -0.54 85.70 10.46
C GLN A 30 0.27 86.22 11.65
N GLY A 31 1.54 86.55 11.42
CA GLY A 31 2.39 87.20 12.43
C GLY A 31 3.80 87.49 11.90
N SER A 32 4.06 88.77 11.61
CA SER A 32 5.29 89.30 11.00
C SER A 32 6.55 89.16 11.86
N SER A 33 7.64 88.77 11.18
CA SER A 33 9.03 89.26 11.26
C SER A 33 9.59 89.82 12.58
N ALA A 34 10.54 89.10 13.18
CA ALA A 34 11.69 89.70 13.87
C ALA A 34 12.89 88.74 13.87
N ALA A 35 14.06 89.26 13.50
CA ALA A 35 15.31 88.54 13.24
C ALA A 35 16.09 88.13 14.53
N ARG A 36 16.83 87.01 14.46
CA ARG A 36 18.09 86.78 15.20
C ARG A 36 18.87 85.56 14.63
N PRO A 37 20.19 85.45 14.88
CA PRO A 37 21.15 84.90 13.93
C PRO A 37 21.53 83.44 14.19
N THR A 38 22.10 82.87 13.13
CA THR A 38 22.94 81.68 12.97
C THR A 38 23.62 81.16 14.25
N THR A 39 23.30 79.92 14.61
CA THR A 39 24.25 78.80 14.80
C THR A 39 23.45 77.54 15.09
N CYS A 40 23.22 76.69 14.08
CA CYS A 40 22.92 75.28 14.35
C CYS A 40 24.22 74.61 14.83
N PRO A 41 24.25 73.99 16.01
CA PRO A 41 25.38 73.16 16.40
C PRO A 41 25.45 71.93 15.48
N PRO A 42 26.64 71.33 15.26
CA PRO A 42 26.74 70.07 14.51
C PRO A 42 26.25 68.92 15.39
N CYS A 43 24.94 68.81 15.61
CA CYS A 43 24.32 67.64 16.23
C CYS A 43 23.80 66.70 15.13
N LEU A 44 24.72 66.18 14.33
CA LEU A 44 24.50 64.99 13.51
C LEU A 44 25.70 64.04 13.66
N GLN A 45 26.15 63.83 14.90
CA GLN A 45 26.76 62.54 15.21
C GLN A 45 25.58 61.59 15.38
N GLN A 46 25.29 60.79 14.35
CA GLN A 46 24.41 59.63 14.51
C GLN A 46 24.88 58.87 15.74
N ASP A 47 24.00 58.72 16.72
CA ASP A 47 24.29 57.95 17.92
C ASP A 47 24.72 56.54 17.46
N PRO A 48 25.94 56.07 17.77
CA PRO A 48 26.43 54.77 17.33
C PRO A 48 25.52 53.62 17.81
N ILE A 49 24.72 53.86 18.84
CA ILE A 49 23.70 52.92 19.31
C ILE A 49 22.55 52.82 18.31
N MET A 50 22.09 53.94 17.75
CA MET A 50 20.99 53.99 16.78
C MET A 50 21.36 53.30 15.46
N GLU A 51 22.58 53.52 14.96
CA GLU A 51 23.06 52.82 13.75
C GLU A 51 23.15 51.30 13.96
N ARG A 52 23.64 50.88 15.14
CA ARG A 52 23.70 49.46 15.50
C ARG A 52 22.33 48.82 15.64
N ILE A 53 21.34 49.56 16.16
CA ILE A 53 19.94 49.10 16.24
C ILE A 53 19.36 48.93 14.83
N LEU A 54 19.58 49.90 13.93
CA LEU A 54 19.13 49.81 12.53
C LEU A 54 19.73 48.60 11.82
N GLN A 55 21.04 48.35 11.96
CA GLN A 55 21.69 47.16 11.41
C GLN A 55 21.07 45.85 11.92
N LYS A 56 20.74 45.78 13.22
CA LYS A 56 20.05 44.61 13.79
C LYS A 56 18.63 44.45 13.25
N ILE A 57 17.88 45.54 13.09
CA ILE A 57 16.54 45.51 12.52
C ILE A 57 16.59 45.00 11.08
N THR A 58 17.53 45.48 10.26
CA THR A 58 17.72 45.00 8.89
C THR A 58 18.11 43.52 8.85
N ALA A 59 19.03 43.09 9.73
CA ALA A 59 19.42 41.69 9.83
C ALA A 59 18.22 40.79 10.22
N VAL A 60 17.43 41.19 11.22
CA VAL A 60 16.21 40.49 11.62
C VAL A 60 15.18 40.46 10.48
N GLY A 61 15.01 41.57 9.75
CA GLY A 61 14.12 41.63 8.59
C GLY A 61 14.53 40.62 7.50
N SER A 62 15.81 40.59 7.14
CA SER A 62 16.32 39.61 6.15
C SER A 62 16.17 38.16 6.61
N HIS A 63 16.33 37.91 7.91
CA HIS A 63 16.12 36.58 8.48
C HIS A 63 14.64 36.18 8.47
N LEU A 64 13.73 37.13 8.71
CA LEU A 64 12.30 36.90 8.64
C LEU A 64 11.87 36.54 7.21
N GLU A 65 12.34 37.27 6.20
CA GLU A 65 12.08 36.94 4.78
C GLU A 65 12.59 35.54 4.41
N SER A 66 13.77 35.15 4.91
CA SER A 66 14.31 33.80 4.70
C SER A 66 13.46 32.71 5.36
N VAL A 67 12.95 32.97 6.56
CA VAL A 67 12.05 32.05 7.27
C VAL A 67 10.71 31.94 6.54
N ASP A 68 10.14 33.05 6.08
CA ASP A 68 8.90 33.06 5.32
C ASP A 68 9.02 32.23 4.03
N SER A 69 10.12 32.39 3.29
CA SER A 69 10.40 31.56 2.11
C SER A 69 10.39 30.07 2.44
N LYS A 70 11.08 29.66 3.52
CA LYS A 70 11.11 28.25 3.95
C LYS A 70 9.74 27.75 4.41
N ILE A 71 8.92 28.61 5.02
CA ILE A 71 7.55 28.27 5.40
C ILE A 71 6.72 27.99 4.14
N TYR A 72 6.86 28.78 3.09
CA TYR A 72 6.17 28.52 1.81
C TYR A 72 6.63 27.21 1.18
N ASP A 73 7.93 26.96 1.10
CA ASP A 73 8.48 25.72 0.53
C ASP A 73 7.94 24.48 1.28
N LEU A 74 8.03 24.49 2.62
CA LEU A 74 7.50 23.40 3.44
C LEU A 74 5.98 23.25 3.31
N THR A 75 5.26 24.35 3.15
CA THR A 75 3.80 24.31 2.94
C THR A 75 3.46 23.59 1.64
N ASP A 76 4.22 23.82 0.57
CA ASP A 76 3.98 23.17 -0.72
C ASP A 76 4.42 21.70 -0.72
N GLU A 77 5.52 21.36 -0.04
CA GLU A 77 5.90 19.96 0.21
C GLU A 77 4.80 19.20 0.97
N ILE A 78 4.26 19.82 2.04
CA ILE A 78 3.14 19.23 2.81
C ILE A 78 1.93 19.00 1.92
N LYS A 79 1.58 19.95 1.04
CA LYS A 79 0.46 19.78 0.09
C LYS A 79 0.70 18.63 -0.87
N SER A 80 1.93 18.49 -1.39
CA SER A 80 2.29 17.38 -2.28
C SER A 80 2.15 16.04 -1.57
N ILE A 81 2.72 15.90 -0.36
CA ILE A 81 2.61 14.67 0.43
C ILE A 81 1.14 14.36 0.75
N CYS A 82 0.35 15.37 1.10
CA CYS A 82 -1.09 15.21 1.33
C CYS A 82 -1.84 14.70 0.10
N ALA A 83 -1.41 15.08 -1.11
CA ALA A 83 -2.01 14.62 -2.36
C ALA A 83 -1.66 13.15 -2.68
N ASP A 84 -0.50 12.67 -2.25
CA ASP A 84 -0.04 11.29 -2.49
C ASP A 84 -0.64 10.27 -1.51
N ILE A 85 -0.94 10.68 -0.27
CA ILE A 85 -1.49 9.82 0.79
C ILE A 85 -2.74 9.01 0.32
N PRO A 86 -3.75 9.61 -0.34
CA PRO A 86 -4.90 8.88 -0.85
C PRO A 86 -4.52 7.76 -1.83
N GLY A 87 -3.55 8.00 -2.73
CA GLY A 87 -3.09 6.99 -3.67
C GLY A 87 -2.47 5.78 -2.97
N PHE A 88 -1.68 6.02 -1.92
CA PHE A 88 -1.15 4.93 -1.09
C PHE A 88 -2.25 4.20 -0.31
N GLN A 89 -3.27 4.91 0.19
CA GLN A 89 -4.41 4.28 0.86
C GLN A 89 -5.18 3.36 -0.08
N ASP A 90 -5.46 3.80 -1.30
CA ASP A 90 -6.15 3.00 -2.33
C ASP A 90 -5.32 1.77 -2.72
N GLN A 91 -4.00 1.94 -2.89
CA GLN A 91 -3.10 0.82 -3.18
C GLN A 91 -3.11 -0.23 -2.06
N VAL A 92 -3.05 0.21 -0.80
CA VAL A 92 -3.11 -0.69 0.37
C VAL A 92 -4.45 -1.42 0.43
N GLU A 93 -5.55 -0.75 0.13
CA GLU A 93 -6.87 -1.39 0.14
C GLU A 93 -7.02 -2.42 -0.99
N GLY A 94 -6.53 -2.10 -2.20
CA GLY A 94 -6.44 -3.05 -3.30
C GLY A 94 -5.60 -4.29 -2.94
N MET A 95 -4.47 -4.10 -2.25
CA MET A 95 -3.65 -5.22 -1.75
C MET A 95 -4.38 -6.10 -0.74
N LYS A 96 -5.20 -5.53 0.15
CA LYS A 96 -6.00 -6.32 1.10
C LYS A 96 -7.08 -7.15 0.40
N GLN A 97 -7.75 -6.56 -0.59
CA GLN A 97 -8.75 -7.26 -1.40
C GLN A 97 -8.12 -8.43 -2.16
N TRP A 98 -6.97 -8.18 -2.80
CA TRP A 98 -6.22 -9.23 -3.50
C TRP A 98 -5.77 -10.35 -2.56
N ARG A 99 -5.23 -10.03 -1.38
CA ARG A 99 -4.89 -11.03 -0.36
C ARG A 99 -6.08 -11.91 -0.01
N THR A 100 -7.24 -11.30 0.24
CA THR A 100 -8.46 -12.03 0.58
C THR A 100 -8.88 -12.97 -0.55
N ALA A 101 -8.79 -12.53 -1.81
CA ALA A 101 -9.08 -13.37 -2.97
C ALA A 101 -8.10 -14.56 -3.09
N VAL A 102 -6.81 -14.34 -2.85
CA VAL A 102 -5.79 -15.40 -2.83
C VAL A 102 -6.09 -16.42 -1.73
N GLU A 103 -6.45 -15.97 -0.52
CA GLU A 103 -6.80 -16.87 0.59
C GLU A 103 -8.02 -17.75 0.27
N VAL A 104 -9.04 -17.19 -0.38
CA VAL A 104 -10.22 -17.96 -0.83
C VAL A 104 -9.81 -18.99 -1.89
N CYS A 105 -9.01 -18.58 -2.87
CA CYS A 105 -8.51 -19.49 -3.91
C CYS A 105 -7.71 -20.65 -3.32
N LEU A 106 -6.82 -20.37 -2.38
CA LEU A 106 -6.01 -21.38 -1.70
C LEU A 106 -6.87 -22.39 -0.94
N ARG A 107 -7.91 -21.92 -0.22
CA ARG A 107 -8.86 -22.81 0.47
C ARG A 107 -9.59 -23.73 -0.49
N ASN A 108 -10.03 -23.20 -1.64
CA ASN A 108 -10.71 -24.00 -2.66
C ASN A 108 -9.78 -25.07 -3.26
N LEU A 109 -8.53 -24.71 -3.56
CA LEU A 109 -7.53 -25.63 -4.09
C LEU A 109 -7.25 -26.79 -3.12
N LEU A 110 -7.08 -26.47 -1.83
CA LEU A 110 -6.92 -27.47 -0.77
C LEU A 110 -8.15 -28.39 -0.64
N GLY A 111 -9.35 -27.85 -0.85
CA GLY A 111 -10.58 -28.65 -0.91
C GLY A 111 -10.57 -29.62 -2.08
N GLN A 112 -10.20 -29.15 -3.27
CA GLN A 112 -10.10 -29.99 -4.47
C GLN A 112 -9.04 -31.09 -4.33
N ASP A 113 -7.90 -30.80 -3.71
CA ASP A 113 -6.83 -31.80 -3.48
C ASP A 113 -7.31 -32.96 -2.59
N LYS A 114 -8.09 -32.65 -1.54
CA LYS A 114 -8.72 -33.68 -0.69
C LYS A 114 -9.72 -34.55 -1.46
N GLU A 115 -10.53 -33.95 -2.33
CA GLU A 115 -11.47 -34.68 -3.18
C GLU A 115 -10.73 -35.59 -4.18
N LEU A 116 -9.65 -35.10 -4.78
CA LEU A 116 -8.81 -35.91 -5.67
C LEU A 116 -8.19 -37.11 -4.94
N LEU A 117 -7.69 -36.90 -3.71
CA LEU A 117 -7.16 -37.98 -2.89
C LEU A 117 -8.25 -39.03 -2.56
N TYR A 118 -9.44 -38.57 -2.18
CA TYR A 118 -10.58 -39.45 -1.93
C TYR A 118 -10.95 -40.29 -3.17
N LEU A 119 -11.10 -39.63 -4.33
CA LEU A 119 -11.43 -40.29 -5.59
C LEU A 119 -10.35 -41.28 -6.02
N ARG A 120 -9.07 -40.94 -5.84
CA ARG A 120 -7.94 -41.84 -6.14
C ARG A 120 -7.97 -43.10 -5.28
N ASN A 121 -8.23 -42.96 -3.98
CA ASN A 121 -8.34 -44.11 -3.08
C ASN A 121 -9.53 -44.99 -3.46
N LYS A 122 -10.67 -44.38 -3.81
CA LYS A 122 -11.85 -45.10 -4.28
C LYS A 122 -11.59 -45.85 -5.59
N LEU A 123 -10.88 -45.23 -6.54
CA LEU A 123 -10.49 -45.87 -7.79
C LEU A 123 -9.61 -47.10 -7.53
N THR A 124 -8.63 -46.96 -6.63
CA THR A 124 -7.73 -48.06 -6.24
C THR A 124 -8.50 -49.23 -5.63
N ASP A 125 -9.42 -48.96 -4.69
CA ASP A 125 -10.27 -50.02 -4.10
C ASP A 125 -11.13 -50.72 -5.16
N LEU A 126 -11.71 -49.95 -6.09
CA LEU A 126 -12.53 -50.53 -7.16
C LEU A 126 -11.70 -51.38 -8.14
N GLU A 127 -10.51 -50.94 -8.48
CA GLU A 127 -9.58 -51.69 -9.33
C GLU A 127 -9.15 -52.99 -8.65
N ASP A 128 -8.72 -52.91 -7.38
CA ASP A 128 -8.38 -54.08 -6.58
C ASP A 128 -9.55 -55.06 -6.52
N ARG A 129 -10.78 -54.57 -6.31
CA ARG A 129 -12.01 -55.38 -6.28
C ARG A 129 -12.33 -56.03 -7.62
N SER A 130 -12.14 -55.30 -8.71
CA SER A 130 -12.38 -55.80 -10.06
C SER A 130 -11.38 -56.89 -10.45
N CYS A 131 -10.14 -56.78 -9.97
CA CYS A 131 -9.06 -57.69 -10.35
C CYS A 131 -8.80 -58.83 -9.34
N ARG A 132 -9.55 -58.94 -8.23
CA ARG A 132 -9.30 -59.95 -7.17
C ARG A 132 -9.20 -61.38 -7.67
N TYR A 133 -9.95 -61.71 -8.72
CA TYR A 133 -10.03 -63.06 -9.27
C TYR A 133 -9.28 -63.20 -10.61
N ASN A 134 -8.60 -62.15 -11.05
CA ASN A 134 -7.77 -62.20 -12.24
C ASN A 134 -6.42 -62.83 -11.86
N VAL A 135 -6.02 -63.85 -12.61
CA VAL A 135 -4.71 -64.50 -12.47
C VAL A 135 -3.87 -64.15 -13.69
N TYR A 136 -2.70 -63.59 -13.45
CA TYR A 136 -1.76 -63.26 -14.51
C TYR A 136 -0.80 -64.42 -14.76
N PHE A 137 -0.78 -64.87 -16.01
CA PHE A 137 0.07 -65.94 -16.49
C PHE A 137 1.22 -65.33 -17.30
N PHE A 138 2.47 -65.46 -16.82
CA PHE A 138 3.65 -64.91 -17.48
C PHE A 138 4.53 -66.03 -18.06
N GLY A 139 5.28 -65.72 -19.12
CA GLY A 139 6.28 -66.64 -19.70
C GLY A 139 5.72 -67.68 -20.68
N PHE A 140 4.48 -67.53 -21.14
CA PHE A 140 3.96 -68.35 -22.22
C PHE A 140 4.49 -67.86 -23.57
N PRO A 141 4.96 -68.74 -24.46
CA PRO A 141 5.29 -68.38 -25.83
C PRO A 141 4.06 -67.76 -26.51
N GLU A 142 4.24 -66.68 -27.27
CA GLU A 142 3.17 -66.18 -28.14
C GLU A 142 2.74 -67.32 -29.09
N CYS A 143 1.42 -67.51 -29.24
CA CYS A 143 0.82 -68.59 -30.03
C CYS A 143 1.01 -70.04 -29.48
N ALA A 144 1.32 -70.22 -28.19
CA ALA A 144 1.65 -71.54 -27.60
C ALA A 144 0.59 -72.66 -27.69
N LYS A 145 -0.69 -72.39 -27.97
CA LYS A 145 -1.62 -73.36 -28.60
C LYS A 145 -3.03 -72.79 -28.79
N GLY A 146 -3.49 -72.79 -30.05
CA GLY A 146 -4.92 -72.87 -30.41
C GLY A 146 -5.77 -71.62 -30.19
N VAL A 147 -6.96 -71.64 -30.80
CA VAL A 147 -7.95 -70.54 -30.81
C VAL A 147 -8.60 -70.31 -29.44
N ASP A 148 -8.50 -71.28 -28.51
CA ASP A 148 -9.19 -71.24 -27.20
C ASP A 148 -8.22 -71.43 -26.02
N MET A 149 -8.02 -70.38 -25.23
CA MET A 149 -7.24 -70.42 -23.97
C MET A 149 -7.84 -71.34 -22.91
N ARG A 150 -9.16 -71.59 -22.94
CA ARG A 150 -9.84 -72.41 -21.93
C ARG A 150 -9.34 -73.85 -21.97
N ASP A 151 -9.22 -74.43 -23.16
CA ASP A 151 -8.76 -75.81 -23.34
C ASP A 151 -7.30 -75.95 -22.94
N PHE A 152 -6.48 -74.97 -23.32
CA PHE A 152 -5.08 -74.91 -22.92
C PHE A 152 -4.93 -74.93 -21.39
N LEU A 153 -5.62 -74.02 -20.69
CA LEU A 153 -5.59 -73.96 -19.22
C LEU A 153 -6.15 -75.23 -18.56
N SER A 154 -7.21 -75.81 -19.13
CA SER A 154 -7.82 -77.05 -18.61
C SER A 154 -6.87 -78.25 -18.69
N SER A 155 -5.98 -78.29 -19.68
CA SER A 155 -4.93 -79.32 -19.78
C SER A 155 -3.72 -79.05 -18.88
N LEU A 156 -3.39 -77.78 -18.66
CA LEU A 156 -2.20 -77.36 -17.93
C LEU A 156 -2.39 -77.42 -16.41
N LEU A 157 -3.55 -76.97 -15.92
CA LEU A 157 -3.82 -76.85 -14.48
C LEU A 157 -3.70 -78.18 -13.71
N PRO A 158 -4.22 -79.32 -14.19
CA PRO A 158 -4.01 -80.61 -13.51
C PRO A 158 -2.55 -81.01 -13.41
N THR A 159 -1.77 -80.70 -14.47
CA THR A 159 -0.34 -81.00 -14.54
C THR A 159 0.46 -80.15 -13.54
N LEU A 160 0.10 -78.87 -13.39
CA LEU A 160 0.77 -77.94 -12.47
C LEU A 160 0.36 -78.16 -11.01
N THR A 161 -0.90 -78.49 -10.75
CA THR A 161 -1.45 -78.59 -9.38
C THR A 161 -1.38 -80.00 -8.81
N GLY A 162 -1.18 -81.03 -9.65
CA GLY A 162 -1.25 -82.43 -9.24
C GLY A 162 -2.67 -82.89 -8.87
N LEU A 163 -3.68 -82.04 -9.08
CA LEU A 163 -5.07 -82.33 -8.79
C LEU A 163 -5.75 -82.83 -10.07
N THR A 164 -6.27 -84.05 -10.02
CA THR A 164 -7.13 -84.56 -11.09
C THR A 164 -8.48 -83.86 -11.02
N VAL A 165 -8.81 -83.05 -12.04
CA VAL A 165 -10.12 -82.42 -12.16
C VAL A 165 -11.15 -83.51 -12.47
N THR A 166 -11.79 -84.04 -11.44
CA THR A 166 -13.03 -84.81 -11.61
C THR A 166 -14.16 -83.80 -11.80
N HIS A 167 -14.59 -83.61 -13.04
CA HIS A 167 -15.80 -82.87 -13.35
C HIS A 167 -17.01 -83.53 -12.65
N PRO A 168 -17.91 -82.77 -11.99
CA PRO A 168 -19.28 -83.23 -11.77
C PRO A 168 -20.08 -83.29 -13.08
#